data_AF-A0A266ND43-F1
#
_entry.id   AF-A0A266ND43-F1
#
_cell.length_a   1.000
_cell.length_b   1.000
_cell.length_c   1.000
_cell.angle_alpha   90.00
_cell.angle_beta   90.00
_cell.angle_gamma   90.00
#
_symmetry.space_group_name_H-M   'P 1'
#
loop_
_entity.id
_entity.type
_entity.pdbx_description
1 polymer ?
#
loop_
_entity_poly.entity_id
_entity_poly.type
_entity_poly.pdbx_seq_one_letter_code
_entity_poly.pdbx_strand_id
1 'polypeptide(L)'
;MSRLHESQKITSQIVANVQPIEQFCEPLLKMALAAYGWGRLDVKSNALKQVHLVNNLLIFIARQHIKLVDSAARTLLPESMIPESLELNLVASTSHLNLLQAAMQNFEHSETAVGGFDAGSCIYSLGPDKAEVPNSTLTPEKFAQICRDLNLGLQYQLHLDRQLRMLRSTCCAAAASRNLHGTQRYLLKT
;
A
#
# COMPACT_ATOMS: atom_id res chain seq x y z
N MET A 1 24.31 32.58 2.99
CA MET A 1 23.31 31.90 2.14
C MET A 1 23.86 30.73 1.28
N SER A 2 25.17 30.49 1.22
CA SER A 2 25.76 29.40 0.39
C SER A 2 25.66 27.99 1.02
N ARG A 3 25.77 27.84 2.34
CA ARG A 3 25.78 26.51 3.02
C ARG A 3 24.44 25.75 2.97
N LEU A 4 23.31 26.46 2.93
CA LEU A 4 21.97 25.85 2.85
C LEU A 4 21.74 25.19 1.48
N HIS A 5 22.15 25.87 0.40
CA HIS A 5 22.03 25.36 -0.96
C HIS A 5 22.90 24.11 -1.20
N GLU A 6 24.10 24.06 -0.60
CA GLU A 6 25.00 22.92 -0.73
C GLU A 6 24.50 21.69 0.03
N SER A 7 23.96 21.88 1.24
CA SER A 7 23.29 20.81 1.99
C SER A 7 22.04 20.29 1.27
N GLN A 8 21.23 21.18 0.70
CA GLN A 8 20.05 20.78 -0.07
C GLN A 8 20.44 19.99 -1.31
N LYS A 9 21.49 20.40 -2.04
CA LYS A 9 21.95 19.72 -3.25
C LYS A 9 22.42 18.29 -2.99
N ILE A 10 23.14 18.08 -1.89
CA ILE A 10 23.58 16.75 -1.42
C ILE A 10 22.34 15.91 -1.05
N THR A 11 21.39 16.46 -0.29
CA THR A 11 20.14 15.75 0.06
C THR A 11 19.33 15.39 -1.19
N SER A 12 19.23 16.26 -2.19
CA SER A 12 18.50 16.01 -3.44
C SER A 12 19.13 14.89 -4.27
N GLN A 13 20.47 14.86 -4.39
CA GLN A 13 21.18 13.77 -5.08
C GLN A 13 21.06 12.44 -4.36
N ILE A 14 20.92 12.49 -3.03
CA ILE A 14 20.77 11.32 -2.17
C ILE A 14 19.37 10.71 -2.29
N VAL A 15 18.32 11.54 -2.27
CA VAL A 15 16.93 11.10 -2.46
C VAL A 15 16.73 10.55 -3.88
N ALA A 16 17.46 11.08 -4.87
CA ALA A 16 17.41 10.57 -6.24
C ALA A 16 17.91 9.11 -6.40
N ASN A 17 18.71 8.59 -5.45
CA ASN A 17 19.19 7.21 -5.48
C ASN A 17 18.21 6.20 -4.86
N VAL A 18 17.16 6.66 -4.18
CA VAL A 18 16.10 5.78 -3.69
C VAL A 18 15.20 5.44 -4.87
N GLN A 19 15.15 4.15 -5.23
CA GLN A 19 14.28 3.72 -6.31
C GLN A 19 12.81 3.91 -5.90
N PRO A 20 11.95 4.41 -6.82
CA PRO A 20 10.51 4.39 -6.59
C PRO A 20 10.03 2.97 -6.26
N ILE A 21 9.15 2.85 -5.27
CA ILE A 21 8.68 1.55 -4.76
C ILE A 21 8.14 0.65 -5.87
N GLU A 22 7.40 1.20 -6.83
CA GLU A 22 6.84 0.46 -7.97
C GLU A 22 7.96 -0.12 -8.86
N GLN A 23 9.01 0.67 -9.13
CA GLN A 23 10.15 0.25 -9.95
C GLN A 23 10.99 -0.83 -9.26
N PHE A 24 11.04 -0.81 -7.92
CA PHE A 24 11.69 -1.84 -7.13
C PHE A 24 10.86 -3.14 -7.06
N CYS A 25 9.56 -3.02 -6.81
CA CYS A 25 8.66 -4.16 -6.56
C CYS A 25 8.24 -4.90 -7.84
N GLU A 26 8.06 -4.19 -8.96
CA GLU A 26 7.61 -4.78 -10.23
C GLU A 26 8.45 -5.98 -10.71
N PRO A 27 9.79 -5.90 -10.82
CA PRO A 27 10.58 -7.04 -11.29
C PRO A 27 10.54 -8.22 -10.31
N LEU A 28 10.51 -7.96 -9.00
CA LEU A 28 10.44 -8.99 -7.97
C LEU A 28 9.11 -9.76 -8.04
N LEU A 29 8.00 -9.04 -8.20
CA LEU A 29 6.68 -9.64 -8.34
C LEU A 29 6.58 -10.46 -9.62
N LYS A 30 7.10 -9.96 -10.76
CA LYS A 30 7.12 -10.71 -12.04
C LYS A 30 7.91 -12.00 -11.91
N MET A 31 9.08 -11.97 -11.26
CA MET A 31 9.88 -13.17 -11.01
C MET A 31 9.15 -14.18 -10.13
N ALA A 32 8.50 -13.73 -9.05
CA ALA A 32 7.73 -14.60 -8.18
C ALA A 32 6.57 -15.25 -8.94
N LEU A 33 5.76 -14.47 -9.65
CA LEU A 33 4.65 -14.99 -10.46
C LEU A 33 5.14 -15.97 -11.53
N ALA A 34 6.27 -15.69 -12.17
CA ALA A 34 6.90 -16.60 -13.13
C ALA A 34 7.30 -17.95 -12.50
N ALA A 35 7.85 -17.95 -11.29
CA ALA A 35 8.24 -19.17 -10.58
C ALA A 35 7.04 -20.08 -10.29
N TYR A 36 5.85 -19.51 -10.13
CA TYR A 36 4.61 -20.26 -9.95
C TYR A 36 3.82 -20.51 -11.25
N GLY A 37 4.39 -20.18 -12.42
CA GLY A 37 3.78 -20.46 -13.74
C GLY A 37 2.97 -19.31 -14.36
N TRP A 38 2.91 -18.14 -13.73
CA TRP A 38 2.19 -16.95 -14.20
C TRP A 38 3.09 -15.90 -14.86
N GLY A 39 4.21 -16.30 -15.46
CA GLY A 39 5.20 -15.37 -16.02
C GLY A 39 4.73 -14.52 -17.21
N ARG A 40 3.61 -14.89 -17.84
CA ARG A 40 2.97 -14.11 -18.92
C ARG A 40 1.96 -13.08 -18.42
N LEU A 41 1.63 -13.11 -17.12
CA LEU A 41 0.67 -12.19 -16.52
C LEU A 41 1.32 -10.82 -16.34
N ASP A 42 0.73 -9.80 -16.93
CA ASP A 42 1.18 -8.43 -16.74
C ASP A 42 0.54 -7.81 -15.49
N VAL A 43 1.37 -7.51 -14.51
CA VAL A 43 0.97 -7.00 -13.19
C VAL A 43 0.36 -5.60 -13.21
N LYS A 44 0.51 -4.84 -14.30
CA LYS A 44 -0.06 -3.48 -14.43
C LYS A 44 -1.40 -3.46 -15.15
N SER A 45 -1.59 -4.33 -16.13
CA SER A 45 -2.86 -4.44 -16.89
C SER A 45 -3.89 -5.33 -16.21
N ASN A 46 -3.45 -6.29 -15.39
CA ASN A 46 -4.33 -7.11 -14.57
C ASN A 46 -4.63 -6.44 -13.24
N ALA A 47 -5.84 -6.65 -12.75
CA ALA A 47 -6.31 -6.06 -11.52
C ALA A 47 -6.95 -7.09 -10.58
N LEU A 48 -6.81 -6.84 -9.30
CA LEU A 48 -7.53 -7.50 -8.24
C LEU A 48 -8.77 -6.67 -7.91
N LYS A 49 -9.93 -7.31 -8.03
CA LYS A 49 -11.21 -6.82 -7.52
C LYS A 49 -11.43 -7.46 -6.16
N GLN A 50 -11.48 -6.66 -5.10
CA GLN A 50 -11.87 -7.13 -3.78
C GLN A 50 -13.24 -6.59 -3.46
N VAL A 51 -14.16 -7.49 -3.14
CA VAL A 51 -15.43 -7.13 -2.54
C VAL A 51 -15.23 -7.18 -1.03
N HIS A 52 -15.70 -6.17 -0.33
CA HIS A 52 -15.78 -6.15 1.12
C HIS A 52 -17.26 -6.17 1.49
N LEU A 53 -17.78 -7.36 1.77
CA LEU A 53 -19.13 -7.54 2.23
C LEU A 53 -19.17 -7.16 3.70
N VAL A 54 -19.86 -6.07 4.03
CA VAL A 54 -20.29 -5.87 5.41
C VAL A 54 -21.27 -7.00 5.72
N ASN A 55 -21.00 -7.77 6.77
CA ASN A 55 -21.81 -8.95 7.10
C ASN A 55 -23.31 -8.58 7.09
N ASN A 56 -24.10 -9.29 6.28
CA ASN A 56 -25.54 -9.03 6.12
C ASN A 56 -26.29 -8.99 7.46
N LEU A 57 -25.83 -9.77 8.45
CA LEU A 57 -26.38 -9.73 9.81
C LEU A 57 -26.07 -8.40 10.52
N LEU A 58 -24.86 -7.87 10.37
CA LEU A 58 -24.49 -6.55 10.93
C LEU A 58 -25.29 -5.43 10.26
N ILE A 59 -25.48 -5.49 8.94
CA ILE A 59 -26.32 -4.53 8.21
C ILE A 59 -27.75 -4.59 8.74
N PHE A 60 -28.29 -5.80 8.93
CA PHE A 60 -29.64 -5.98 9.47
C PHE A 60 -29.76 -5.44 10.90
N ILE A 61 -28.84 -5.81 11.80
CA ILE A 61 -28.84 -5.36 13.21
C ILE A 61 -28.71 -3.83 13.29
N ALA A 62 -27.77 -3.25 12.54
CA ALA A 62 -27.58 -1.80 12.51
C ALA A 62 -28.86 -1.07 12.06
N ARG A 63 -29.52 -1.57 11.01
CA ARG A 63 -30.79 -0.99 10.52
C ARG A 63 -31.94 -1.08 11.52
N GLN A 64 -32.05 -2.18 12.28
CA GLN A 64 -33.09 -2.33 13.31
C GLN A 64 -32.88 -1.34 14.46
N HIS A 65 -31.66 -1.22 14.97
CA HIS A 65 -31.37 -0.31 16.08
C HIS A 65 -31.53 1.16 15.70
N ILE A 66 -31.17 1.56 14.48
CA ILE A 66 -31.39 2.91 13.97
C ILE A 66 -32.87 3.27 13.97
N LYS A 67 -33.76 2.38 13.53
CA LYS A 67 -35.20 2.66 13.54
C LYS A 67 -35.74 2.87 14.95
N LEU A 68 -35.24 2.10 15.91
CA LEU A 68 -35.61 2.28 17.32
C LEU A 68 -35.08 3.60 17.88
N VAL A 69 -33.84 3.97 17.55
CA VAL A 69 -33.24 5.23 17.98
C VAL A 69 -33.94 6.43 17.32
N ASP A 70 -34.28 6.37 16.04
CA ASP A 70 -35.04 7.40 15.33
C ASP A 70 -36.44 7.56 15.95
N SER A 71 -37.13 6.45 16.22
CA SER A 71 -38.43 6.47 16.90
C SER A 71 -38.32 7.04 18.33
N ALA A 72 -37.27 6.68 19.08
CA ALA A 72 -37.04 7.19 20.43
C ALA A 72 -36.68 8.69 20.41
N ALA A 73 -35.84 9.12 19.47
CA ALA A 73 -35.47 10.51 19.26
C ALA A 73 -36.69 11.37 18.96
N ARG A 74 -37.59 10.91 18.07
CA ARG A 74 -38.87 11.57 17.79
C ARG A 74 -39.83 11.63 18.97
N THR A 75 -39.71 10.70 19.92
CA THR A 75 -40.59 10.66 21.10
C THR A 75 -40.04 11.50 22.26
N LEU A 76 -38.72 11.61 22.38
CA LEU A 76 -38.05 12.18 23.57
C LEU A 76 -37.42 13.54 23.33
N LEU A 77 -37.16 13.95 22.08
CA LEU A 77 -36.52 15.22 21.75
C LEU A 77 -37.53 16.25 21.23
N PRO A 78 -37.33 17.55 21.53
CA PRO A 78 -38.10 18.63 20.91
C PRO A 78 -37.88 18.63 19.39
N GLU A 79 -38.89 18.99 18.59
CA GLU A 79 -38.82 18.95 17.12
C GLU A 79 -37.65 19.74 16.52
N SER A 80 -37.14 20.76 17.21
CA SER A 80 -35.98 21.54 16.78
C SER A 80 -34.63 20.79 16.87
N MET A 81 -34.60 19.63 17.53
CA MET A 81 -33.39 18.84 17.81
C MET A 81 -33.43 17.42 17.22
N ILE A 82 -34.49 17.07 16.48
CA ILE A 82 -34.59 15.78 15.81
C ILE A 82 -33.84 15.87 14.47
N PRO A 83 -32.82 15.03 14.22
CA PRO A 83 -32.20 14.94 12.90
C PRO A 83 -33.23 14.43 11.87
N GLU A 84 -33.21 14.98 10.65
CA GLU A 84 -34.20 14.70 9.60
C GLU A 84 -34.29 13.20 9.26
N SER A 85 -33.16 12.49 9.33
CA SER A 85 -33.03 11.03 9.24
C SER A 85 -31.65 10.59 9.76
N LEU A 86 -31.59 9.45 10.46
CA LEU A 86 -30.34 8.76 10.80
C LEU A 86 -30.12 7.60 9.79
N GLU A 87 -29.53 7.85 8.64
CA GLU A 87 -29.21 6.80 7.67
C GLU A 87 -27.76 6.31 7.82
N LEU A 88 -27.58 5.02 8.17
CA LEU A 88 -26.29 4.34 8.01
C LEU A 88 -26.26 3.61 6.67
N ASN A 89 -25.45 4.14 5.75
CA ASN A 89 -25.20 3.49 4.47
C ASN A 89 -24.00 2.52 4.58
N LEU A 90 -24.28 1.32 5.09
CA LEU A 90 -23.32 0.21 5.10
C LEU A 90 -23.29 -0.39 3.69
N VAL A 91 -22.44 0.15 2.83
CA VAL A 91 -22.27 -0.28 1.44
C VAL A 91 -21.20 -1.37 1.38
N ALA A 92 -21.47 -2.45 0.63
CA ALA A 92 -20.41 -3.35 0.20
C ALA A 92 -19.40 -2.55 -0.63
N SER A 93 -18.19 -2.35 -0.10
CA SER A 93 -17.16 -1.62 -0.83
C SER A 93 -16.52 -2.56 -1.84
N THR A 94 -16.26 -2.08 -3.05
CA THR A 94 -15.45 -2.81 -4.02
C THR A 94 -14.21 -1.99 -4.33
N SER A 95 -13.03 -2.57 -4.12
CA SER A 95 -11.76 -1.96 -4.51
C SER A 95 -11.25 -2.62 -5.78
N HIS A 96 -10.68 -1.79 -6.66
CA HIS A 96 -10.02 -2.23 -7.89
C HIS A 96 -8.59 -1.70 -7.84
N LEU A 97 -7.64 -2.61 -7.69
CA LEU A 97 -6.21 -2.29 -7.65
C LEU A 97 -5.51 -3.12 -8.72
N ASN A 98 -4.53 -2.54 -9.41
CA ASN A 98 -3.68 -3.37 -10.25
C ASN A 98 -2.88 -4.35 -9.37
N LEU A 99 -2.43 -5.48 -9.93
CA LEU A 99 -1.76 -6.52 -9.15
C LEU A 99 -0.49 -6.01 -8.46
N LEU A 100 0.25 -5.09 -9.08
CA LEU A 100 1.42 -4.48 -8.45
C LEU A 100 1.03 -3.69 -7.19
N GLN A 101 0.00 -2.86 -7.27
CA GLN A 101 -0.53 -2.08 -6.14
C GLN A 101 -1.07 -2.98 -5.03
N ALA A 102 -1.82 -4.02 -5.39
CA ALA A 102 -2.32 -4.99 -4.43
C ALA A 102 -1.17 -5.71 -3.70
N ALA A 103 -0.15 -6.15 -4.43
CA ALA A 103 1.02 -6.82 -3.84
C ALA A 103 1.83 -5.93 -2.88
N MET A 104 1.84 -4.61 -3.10
CA MET A 104 2.53 -3.65 -2.22
C MET A 104 1.83 -3.42 -0.89
N GLN A 105 0.52 -3.69 -0.78
CA GLN A 105 -0.23 -3.48 0.45
C GLN A 105 -0.01 -4.58 1.50
N ASN A 106 0.69 -5.66 1.11
CA ASN A 106 0.78 -6.93 1.85
C ASN A 106 -0.59 -7.56 2.12
N PHE A 107 -0.64 -8.89 2.13
CA PHE A 107 -1.86 -9.64 2.42
C PHE A 107 -1.80 -10.29 3.80
N GLU A 108 -2.94 -10.34 4.46
CA GLU A 108 -3.11 -11.00 5.74
C GLU A 108 -3.15 -12.52 5.59
N HIS A 109 -2.82 -13.22 6.68
CA HIS A 109 -2.85 -14.69 6.65
C HIS A 109 -4.26 -15.24 6.38
N SER A 110 -5.29 -14.54 6.87
CA SER A 110 -6.68 -14.90 6.61
C SER A 110 -7.05 -14.84 5.12
N GLU A 111 -6.43 -13.94 4.36
CA GLU A 111 -6.70 -13.77 2.93
C GLU A 111 -6.04 -14.87 2.08
N THR A 112 -5.07 -15.61 2.62
CA THR A 112 -4.46 -16.75 1.89
C THR A 112 -5.25 -18.05 2.05
N ALA A 113 -6.21 -18.09 2.98
CA ALA A 113 -7.07 -19.24 3.20
C ALA A 113 -8.19 -19.31 2.15
N VAL A 114 -8.72 -20.52 1.92
CA VAL A 114 -9.90 -20.71 1.05
C VAL A 114 -11.10 -19.97 1.66
N GLY A 115 -11.71 -19.08 0.88
CA GLY A 115 -12.78 -18.20 1.38
C GLY A 115 -12.26 -17.01 2.21
N GLY A 116 -10.96 -16.72 2.16
CA GLY A 116 -10.34 -15.55 2.78
C GLY A 116 -10.74 -14.22 2.14
N PHE A 117 -11.28 -14.28 0.92
CA PHE A 117 -11.89 -13.16 0.22
C PHE A 117 -13.41 -13.33 0.16
N ASP A 118 -14.13 -12.22 0.21
CA ASP A 118 -15.58 -12.25 0.04
C ASP A 118 -15.99 -12.67 -1.37
N ALA A 119 -17.17 -13.29 -1.46
CA ALA A 119 -17.75 -13.73 -2.72
C ALA A 119 -17.85 -12.56 -3.73
N GLY A 120 -17.38 -12.80 -4.95
CA GLY A 120 -17.31 -11.79 -6.01
C GLY A 120 -15.93 -11.15 -6.16
N SER A 121 -15.00 -11.41 -5.24
CA SER A 121 -13.59 -11.04 -5.39
C SER A 121 -12.92 -11.91 -6.46
N CYS A 122 -12.16 -11.30 -7.37
CA CYS A 122 -11.46 -12.02 -8.43
C CYS A 122 -10.28 -11.23 -8.98
N ILE A 123 -9.38 -11.94 -9.66
CA ILE A 123 -8.37 -11.30 -10.51
C ILE A 123 -8.94 -11.26 -11.92
N TYR A 124 -8.86 -10.10 -12.57
CA TYR A 124 -9.39 -9.91 -13.91
C TYR A 124 -8.42 -9.15 -14.81
N SER A 125 -8.59 -9.37 -16.10
CA SER A 125 -7.95 -8.63 -17.17
C SER A 125 -9.00 -7.77 -17.88
N LEU A 126 -8.62 -6.63 -18.44
CA LEU A 126 -9.49 -5.85 -19.31
C LEU A 126 -9.45 -6.41 -20.73
N GLY A 127 -10.58 -6.90 -21.23
CA GLY A 127 -10.74 -7.34 -22.61
C GLY A 127 -10.81 -6.17 -23.62
N PRO A 128 -10.85 -6.46 -24.93
CA PRO A 128 -10.91 -5.44 -25.99
C PRO A 128 -12.10 -4.47 -25.85
N ASP A 129 -13.22 -4.93 -25.31
CA ASP A 129 -14.43 -4.12 -25.10
C ASP A 129 -14.51 -3.50 -23.69
N LYS A 130 -13.38 -3.42 -22.97
CA LYS A 130 -13.30 -3.03 -21.55
C LYS A 130 -14.11 -3.93 -20.60
N ALA A 131 -14.55 -5.09 -21.07
CA ALA A 131 -15.19 -6.10 -20.23
C ALA A 131 -14.18 -6.72 -19.26
N GLU A 132 -14.59 -6.92 -18.01
CA GLU A 132 -13.80 -7.66 -17.01
C GLU A 132 -13.78 -9.15 -17.40
N VAL A 133 -12.62 -9.67 -17.76
CA VAL A 133 -12.42 -11.10 -18.03
C VAL A 133 -11.74 -11.72 -16.81
N PRO A 134 -12.47 -12.47 -15.97
CA PRO A 134 -11.89 -13.07 -14.77
C PRO A 134 -10.87 -14.15 -15.15
N ASN A 135 -9.75 -14.18 -14.43
CA ASN A 135 -8.75 -15.21 -14.58
C ASN A 135 -9.19 -16.47 -13.83
N SER A 136 -9.43 -17.55 -14.56
CA SER A 136 -9.88 -18.83 -14.00
C SER A 136 -8.77 -19.62 -13.29
N THR A 137 -7.51 -19.27 -13.52
CA THR A 137 -6.35 -20.05 -13.04
C THR A 137 -5.70 -19.46 -11.79
N LEU A 138 -5.59 -18.13 -11.72
CA LEU A 138 -5.01 -17.39 -10.61
C LEU A 138 -6.13 -16.81 -9.75
N THR A 139 -6.40 -17.44 -8.62
CA THR A 139 -7.38 -16.95 -7.65
C THR A 139 -6.77 -15.90 -6.72
N PRO A 140 -7.58 -15.01 -6.12
CA PRO A 140 -7.11 -14.02 -5.14
C PRO A 140 -6.31 -14.65 -3.99
N GLU A 141 -6.73 -15.80 -3.47
CA GLU A 141 -6.07 -16.50 -2.36
C GLU A 141 -4.67 -16.97 -2.75
N LYS A 142 -4.52 -17.53 -3.96
CA LYS A 142 -3.22 -17.95 -4.48
C LYS A 142 -2.31 -16.74 -4.68
N PHE A 143 -2.84 -15.65 -5.22
CA PHE A 143 -2.08 -14.42 -5.39
C PHE A 143 -1.64 -13.83 -4.04
N ALA A 144 -2.53 -13.79 -3.05
CA ALA A 144 -2.24 -13.37 -1.69
C ALA A 144 -1.13 -14.22 -1.07
N GLN A 145 -1.18 -15.54 -1.25
CA GLN A 145 -0.15 -16.46 -0.77
C GLN A 145 1.23 -16.13 -1.38
N ILE A 146 1.32 -15.95 -2.69
CA ILE A 146 2.57 -15.59 -3.38
C ILE A 146 3.13 -14.26 -2.84
N CYS A 147 2.26 -13.27 -2.68
CA CYS A 147 2.65 -11.95 -2.19
C CYS A 147 3.13 -12.00 -0.74
N ARG A 148 2.52 -12.86 0.09
CA ARG A 148 2.92 -13.08 1.48
C ARG A 148 4.28 -13.78 1.58
N ASP A 149 4.53 -14.77 0.72
CA ASP A 149 5.82 -15.46 0.64
C ASP A 149 6.93 -14.53 0.13
N LEU A 150 6.61 -13.65 -0.82
CA LEU A 150 7.54 -12.66 -1.37
C LEU A 150 7.84 -11.52 -0.37
N ASN A 151 6.82 -11.08 0.38
CA ASN A 151 6.86 -9.99 1.36
C ASN A 151 7.56 -8.73 0.82
N LEU A 152 6.96 -8.12 -0.19
CA LEU A 152 7.50 -6.90 -0.85
C LEU A 152 7.69 -5.75 0.14
N GLY A 153 6.81 -5.61 1.12
CA GLY A 153 6.95 -4.59 2.16
C GLY A 153 8.28 -4.72 2.93
N LEU A 154 8.63 -5.93 3.39
CA LEU A 154 9.90 -6.18 4.07
C LEU A 154 11.09 -5.96 3.14
N GLN A 155 11.01 -6.43 1.88
CA GLN A 155 12.10 -6.25 0.90
C GLN A 155 12.39 -4.77 0.63
N TYR A 156 11.34 -3.95 0.51
CA TYR A 156 11.48 -2.52 0.29
C TYR A 156 12.01 -1.81 1.55
N GLN A 157 11.56 -2.18 2.74
CA GLN A 157 12.13 -1.67 4.00
C GLN A 157 13.63 -1.96 4.11
N LEU A 158 14.06 -3.19 3.78
CA LEU A 158 15.47 -3.55 3.76
C LEU A 158 16.26 -2.74 2.70
N HIS A 159 15.66 -2.45 1.55
CA HIS A 159 16.24 -1.57 0.55
C HIS A 159 16.45 -0.15 1.13
N LEU A 160 15.42 0.44 1.72
CA LEU A 160 15.50 1.77 2.34
C LEU A 160 16.55 1.81 3.45
N ASP A 161 16.60 0.81 4.32
CA ASP A 161 17.59 0.73 5.40
C ASP A 161 19.03 0.66 4.89
N ARG A 162 19.27 -0.04 3.78
CA ARG A 162 20.60 -0.12 3.16
C ARG A 162 20.99 1.23 2.56
N GLN A 163 20.07 1.88 1.84
CA GLN A 163 20.32 3.20 1.28
C GLN A 163 20.60 4.21 2.40
N LEU A 164 19.72 4.29 3.42
CA LEU A 164 19.87 5.19 4.56
C LEU A 164 21.16 4.95 5.36
N ARG A 165 21.60 3.69 5.52
CA ARG A 165 22.89 3.39 6.16
C ARG A 165 24.09 3.89 5.34
N MET A 166 24.09 3.65 4.03
CA MET A 166 25.15 4.19 3.16
C MET A 166 25.20 5.71 3.23
N LEU A 167 24.05 6.37 3.33
CA LEU A 167 23.97 7.83 3.49
C LEU A 167 24.59 8.31 4.79
N ARG A 168 24.32 7.65 5.91
CA ARG A 168 24.93 7.98 7.21
C ARG A 168 26.46 7.86 7.16
N SER A 169 27.00 6.78 6.58
CA SER A 169 28.46 6.61 6.47
C SER A 169 29.12 7.69 5.61
N THR A 170 28.51 8.07 4.48
CA THR A 170 29.08 9.07 3.58
C THR A 170 29.04 10.47 4.20
N CYS A 171 27.97 10.82 4.91
CA CYS A 171 27.88 12.08 5.65
C CYS A 171 28.90 12.16 6.80
N CYS A 172 29.08 11.09 7.57
CA CYS A 172 30.10 11.02 8.63
C CYS A 172 31.52 11.14 8.05
N ALA A 173 31.82 10.45 6.94
CA ALA A 173 33.11 10.56 6.25
C ALA A 173 33.35 11.98 5.70
N ALA A 174 32.33 12.60 5.09
CA ALA A 174 32.41 13.97 4.60
C ALA A 174 32.54 15.01 5.73
N ALA A 175 31.97 14.76 6.91
CA ALA A 175 32.14 15.59 8.10
C ALA A 175 33.54 15.43 8.71
N ALA A 176 34.06 14.20 8.78
CA ALA A 176 35.41 13.90 9.26
C ALA A 176 36.50 14.52 8.37
N SER A 177 36.35 14.42 7.04
CA SER A 177 37.24 15.06 6.06
C SER A 177 37.23 16.60 6.17
N ARG A 178 36.06 17.20 6.42
CA ARG A 178 35.95 18.65 6.68
C ARG A 178 36.65 19.09 7.97
N ASN A 179 36.60 18.26 9.03
CA ASN A 179 37.31 18.54 10.28
C ASN A 179 38.84 18.49 10.09
N LEU A 180 39.35 17.52 9.32
CA LEU A 180 40.78 17.39 9.00
C LEU A 180 41.32 18.61 8.23
N HIS A 181 40.59 19.11 7.24
CA HIS A 181 40.95 20.34 6.52
C HIS A 181 40.87 21.61 7.38
N GLY A 182 39.97 21.64 8.38
CA GLY A 182 39.91 22.72 9.38
C GLY A 182 41.13 22.73 10.31
N THR A 183 41.56 21.55 10.77
CA THR A 183 42.75 21.40 11.62
C THR A 183 44.07 21.68 10.88
N GLN A 184 44.19 21.32 9.60
CA GLN A 184 45.39 21.66 8.80
C GLN A 184 45.56 23.16 8.56
N ARG A 185 44.46 23.94 8.52
CA ARG A 185 44.54 25.42 8.43
C ARG A 185 44.99 26.09 9.71
N TYR A 186 44.85 25.44 10.87
CA TYR A 186 45.38 25.94 12.15
C TYR A 186 46.87 25.61 12.34
N LEU A 187 47.37 24.52 11.76
CA LEU A 187 48.78 24.09 11.89
C LEU A 187 49.75 24.72 10.87
N LEU A 188 49.26 25.38 9.82
CA LEU A 188 50.09 26.05 8.79
C LEU A 188 50.16 27.58 8.96
N LYS A 189 49.76 28.11 10.13
CA LYS A 189 49.77 29.54 10.46
C LYS A 189 50.73 29.95 11.58
N THR A 190 51.59 29.02 12.01
CA THR A 190 52.79 29.29 12.83
C THR A 190 54.02 29.21 11.96
#